data_AF-A0A2K3KE23-F1
#
_entry.id   AF-A0A2K3KE23-F1
#
_cell.length_a   1.000
_cell.length_b   1.000
_cell.length_c   1.000
_cell.angle_alpha   90.00
_cell.angle_beta   90.00
_cell.angle_gamma   90.00
#
_symmetry.space_group_name_H-M   'P 1'
#
loop_
_entity.id
_entity.type
_entity.pdbx_description
1 polymer ?
#
loop_
_entity_poly.entity_id
_entity_poly.type
_entity_poly.pdbx_seq_one_letter_code
_entity_poly.pdbx_strand_id
1 'polypeptide(L)'
;ICEIWFAVSWILDQFPKWSPIERETYLDRLSLRYEKEGKTCELADVDVFVSTVDPMKEPPLITANTVLSILAVDYPVEKVACYVLDDGAAMLTFEALSETSEFARKWVPFCKKFSIEPRAPEWYFAQKVDYLKDKVDATFIKERRAIKRDYEEFKVRINALVAMAQKVPEDGWTMQDGTPWPGNNVRDHPGMIQVGSIKLYPVQNEL
;
A
#
# COMPACT_ATOMS: atom_id res chain seq x y z
N ILE A 1 33.92 -37.91 -4.52
CA ILE A 1 32.88 -37.58 -3.51
C ILE A 1 32.12 -36.33 -3.93
N CYS A 2 32.79 -35.18 -4.15
CA CYS A 2 32.13 -33.93 -4.57
C CYS A 2 31.30 -34.06 -5.87
N GLU A 3 31.86 -34.66 -6.92
CA GLU A 3 31.16 -34.82 -8.21
C GLU A 3 29.90 -35.69 -8.14
N ILE A 4 29.90 -36.71 -7.27
CA ILE A 4 28.73 -37.57 -7.06
C ILE A 4 27.62 -36.78 -6.37
N TRP A 5 27.98 -35.98 -5.35
CA TRP A 5 27.03 -35.10 -4.69
C TRP A 5 26.47 -34.05 -5.64
N PHE A 6 27.31 -33.47 -6.50
CA PHE A 6 26.87 -32.49 -7.48
C PHE A 6 25.91 -33.12 -8.51
N ALA A 7 26.23 -34.30 -9.04
CA ALA A 7 25.36 -35.01 -9.98
C ALA A 7 24.01 -35.38 -9.36
N VAL A 8 23.99 -35.89 -8.13
CA VAL A 8 22.75 -36.19 -7.40
C VAL A 8 21.94 -34.92 -7.15
N SER A 9 22.59 -33.83 -6.70
CA SER A 9 21.93 -32.54 -6.50
C SER A 9 21.34 -31.98 -7.79
N TRP A 10 22.06 -32.10 -8.92
CA TRP A 10 21.58 -31.63 -10.22
C TRP A 10 20.38 -32.45 -10.70
N ILE A 11 20.42 -33.77 -10.60
CA ILE A 11 19.29 -34.65 -10.96
C ILE A 11 18.05 -34.29 -10.12
N LEU A 12 18.22 -34.10 -8.81
CA LEU A 12 17.13 -33.70 -7.91
C LEU A 12 16.58 -32.30 -8.24
N ASP A 13 17.42 -31.37 -8.70
CA ASP A 13 16.98 -30.04 -9.18
C ASP A 13 16.26 -30.09 -10.54
N GLN A 14 16.53 -31.09 -11.39
CA GLN A 14 15.82 -31.25 -12.67
C GLN A 14 14.39 -31.82 -12.48
N PHE A 15 14.16 -32.71 -11.51
CA PHE A 15 12.88 -33.40 -11.37
C PHE A 15 11.65 -32.47 -11.23
N PRO A 16 11.69 -31.38 -10.43
CA PRO A 16 10.55 -30.46 -10.32
C PRO A 16 10.21 -29.73 -11.63
N LYS A 17 11.15 -29.64 -12.59
CA LYS A 17 11.01 -28.88 -13.83
C LYS A 17 10.38 -29.69 -14.97
N TRP A 18 10.15 -31.00 -14.77
CA TRP A 18 9.72 -31.90 -15.84
C TRP A 18 8.31 -31.58 -16.38
N SER A 19 7.38 -31.16 -15.51
CA SER A 19 5.98 -30.92 -15.88
C SER A 19 5.56 -29.49 -15.55
N PRO A 20 6.00 -28.49 -16.33
CA PRO A 20 5.53 -27.12 -16.14
C PRO A 20 4.03 -27.02 -16.35
N ILE A 21 3.36 -26.19 -15.54
CA ILE A 21 1.92 -25.96 -15.62
C ILE A 21 1.69 -24.48 -15.92
N GLU A 22 1.02 -24.20 -17.04
CA GLU A 22 0.53 -22.87 -17.38
C GLU A 22 -0.91 -22.66 -16.88
N ARG A 23 -1.24 -21.44 -16.45
CA ARG A 23 -2.57 -21.07 -15.94
C ARG A 23 -2.98 -19.72 -16.52
N GLU A 24 -4.23 -19.65 -16.97
CA GLU A 24 -4.88 -18.41 -17.39
C GLU A 24 -6.07 -18.11 -16.47
N THR A 25 -6.35 -16.83 -16.26
CA THR A 25 -7.47 -16.35 -15.44
C THR A 25 -8.46 -15.55 -16.31
N TYR A 26 -9.74 -15.58 -15.94
CA TYR A 26 -10.81 -14.92 -16.69
C TYR A 26 -11.67 -14.08 -15.74
N LEU A 27 -11.30 -12.81 -15.55
CA LEU A 27 -11.96 -11.91 -14.59
C LEU A 27 -13.42 -11.62 -14.95
N ASP A 28 -13.75 -11.53 -16.24
CA ASP A 28 -15.13 -11.31 -16.70
C ASP A 28 -16.08 -12.42 -16.24
N ARG A 29 -15.58 -13.66 -16.16
CA ARG A 29 -16.38 -14.81 -15.69
C ARG A 29 -16.56 -14.78 -14.17
N LEU A 30 -15.58 -14.22 -13.45
CA LEU A 30 -15.65 -14.05 -12.00
C LEU A 30 -16.70 -12.99 -11.64
N SER A 31 -16.63 -11.82 -12.27
CA SER A 31 -17.57 -10.70 -12.03
C SER A 31 -19.00 -11.10 -12.40
N LEU A 32 -19.23 -11.71 -13.56
CA LEU A 32 -20.56 -12.22 -13.96
C LEU A 32 -21.18 -13.19 -12.94
N ARG A 33 -20.34 -13.95 -12.23
CA ARG A 33 -20.82 -14.95 -11.27
C ARG A 33 -21.07 -14.37 -9.89
N TYR A 34 -20.17 -13.52 -9.38
CA TYR A 34 -20.13 -13.10 -7.98
C TYR A 34 -20.48 -11.62 -7.75
N GLU A 35 -20.57 -10.81 -8.80
CA GLU A 35 -20.88 -9.37 -8.74
C GLU A 35 -22.16 -9.06 -9.52
N LYS A 36 -23.24 -9.75 -9.18
CA LYS A 36 -24.54 -9.60 -9.86
C LYS A 36 -25.19 -8.27 -9.50
N GLU A 37 -25.57 -7.49 -10.51
CA GLU A 37 -26.30 -6.23 -10.32
C GLU A 37 -27.55 -6.41 -9.46
N GLY A 38 -27.75 -5.50 -8.50
CA GLY A 38 -28.88 -5.53 -7.57
C GLY A 38 -28.80 -6.58 -6.47
N LYS A 39 -27.73 -7.37 -6.39
CA LYS A 39 -27.45 -8.31 -5.28
C LYS A 39 -26.21 -7.89 -4.51
N THR A 40 -26.10 -8.37 -3.27
CA THR A 40 -24.87 -8.23 -2.50
C THR A 40 -23.73 -8.95 -3.21
N CYS A 41 -22.57 -8.30 -3.31
CA CYS A 41 -21.37 -8.92 -3.83
C CYS A 41 -21.07 -10.23 -3.07
N GLU A 42 -20.76 -11.31 -3.77
CA GLU A 42 -20.48 -12.65 -3.21
C GLU A 42 -18.97 -12.96 -3.15
N LEU A 43 -18.10 -12.00 -3.50
CA LEU A 43 -16.65 -12.14 -3.35
C LEU A 43 -16.24 -12.36 -1.87
N ALA A 44 -15.12 -13.02 -1.62
CA ALA A 44 -14.63 -13.23 -0.25
C ALA A 44 -14.02 -11.94 0.33
N ASP A 45 -13.98 -11.84 1.65
CA ASP A 45 -13.22 -10.78 2.32
C ASP A 45 -11.72 -11.08 2.22
N VAL A 46 -10.91 -10.04 2.05
CA VAL A 46 -9.47 -10.12 1.82
C VAL A 46 -8.73 -9.21 2.79
N ASP A 47 -7.90 -9.83 3.63
CA ASP A 47 -7.01 -9.12 4.54
C ASP A 47 -5.59 -9.13 3.97
N VAL A 48 -5.03 -7.93 3.78
CA VAL A 48 -3.66 -7.75 3.31
C VAL A 48 -2.79 -7.31 4.47
N PHE A 49 -1.71 -8.07 4.72
CA PHE A 49 -0.76 -7.78 5.78
C PHE A 49 0.51 -7.17 5.23
N VAL A 50 0.95 -6.06 5.82
CA VAL A 50 2.21 -5.38 5.53
C VAL A 50 3.02 -5.35 6.82
N SER A 51 4.12 -6.10 6.88
CA SER A 51 5.03 -6.09 8.02
C SER A 51 6.21 -5.16 7.76
N THR A 52 6.56 -4.35 8.75
CA THR A 52 7.75 -3.49 8.79
C THR A 52 8.47 -3.69 10.12
N VAL A 53 9.78 -3.47 10.15
CA VAL A 53 10.59 -3.68 11.36
C VAL A 53 11.30 -2.42 11.81
N ASP A 54 11.94 -1.69 10.89
CA ASP A 54 12.74 -0.53 11.25
C ASP A 54 12.66 0.54 10.15
N PRO A 55 12.05 1.70 10.43
CA PRO A 55 11.87 2.75 9.43
C PRO A 55 13.20 3.38 8.97
N MET A 56 14.32 3.15 9.67
CA MET A 56 15.64 3.60 9.24
C MET A 56 16.28 2.64 8.22
N LYS A 57 15.88 1.36 8.21
CA LYS A 57 16.31 0.37 7.20
C LYS A 57 15.38 0.35 6.00
N GLU A 58 14.08 0.51 6.25
CA GLU A 58 13.02 0.52 5.26
C GLU A 58 12.34 1.89 5.27
N PRO A 59 12.68 2.81 4.34
CA PRO A 59 12.15 4.16 4.35
C PRO A 59 10.62 4.19 4.42
N PRO A 60 10.00 4.97 5.34
CA PRO A 60 8.54 4.98 5.53
C PRO A 60 7.76 5.32 4.26
N LEU A 61 8.38 6.08 3.35
CA LEU A 61 7.78 6.41 2.06
C LEU A 61 7.51 5.16 1.19
N ILE A 62 8.36 4.13 1.26
CA ILE A 62 8.16 2.88 0.52
C ILE A 62 6.95 2.13 1.10
N THR A 63 6.90 2.00 2.43
CA THR A 63 5.77 1.39 3.14
C THR A 63 4.47 2.14 2.84
N ALA A 64 4.49 3.48 2.87
CA ALA A 64 3.35 4.30 2.50
C ALA A 64 2.88 4.06 1.05
N ASN A 65 3.79 3.94 0.10
CA ASN A 65 3.45 3.65 -1.30
C ASN A 65 2.80 2.27 -1.46
N THR A 66 3.29 1.26 -0.75
CA THR A 66 2.67 -0.08 -0.71
C THR A 66 1.26 -0.01 -0.15
N VAL A 67 1.08 0.65 1.00
CA VAL A 67 -0.24 0.84 1.64
C VAL A 67 -1.20 1.58 0.69
N LEU A 68 -0.76 2.66 0.06
CA LEU A 68 -1.57 3.42 -0.92
C LEU A 68 -1.98 2.55 -2.11
N SER A 69 -1.08 1.69 -2.59
CA SER A 69 -1.38 0.75 -3.68
C SER A 69 -2.42 -0.29 -3.27
N ILE A 70 -2.34 -0.82 -2.04
CA ILE A 70 -3.30 -1.78 -1.48
C ILE A 70 -4.68 -1.14 -1.30
N LEU A 71 -4.73 0.07 -0.75
CA LEU A 71 -6.00 0.79 -0.53
C LEU A 71 -6.70 1.19 -1.84
N ALA A 72 -5.96 1.26 -2.94
CA ALA A 72 -6.46 1.62 -4.27
C ALA A 72 -6.79 0.40 -5.16
N VAL A 73 -6.75 -0.83 -4.64
CA VAL A 73 -7.09 -2.04 -5.41
C VAL A 73 -8.53 -1.98 -5.96
N ASP A 74 -8.71 -2.63 -7.11
CA ASP A 74 -10.03 -2.80 -7.73
C ASP A 74 -10.77 -3.97 -7.09
N TYR A 75 -11.32 -3.71 -5.91
CA TYR A 75 -12.12 -4.64 -5.13
C TYR A 75 -13.17 -3.86 -4.31
N PRO A 76 -14.30 -4.49 -3.92
CA PRO A 76 -15.27 -3.87 -3.03
C PRO A 76 -14.63 -3.34 -1.75
N VAL A 77 -14.93 -2.09 -1.41
CA VAL A 77 -14.27 -1.35 -0.32
C VAL A 77 -14.58 -1.94 1.05
N GLU A 78 -15.73 -2.59 1.18
CA GLU A 78 -16.20 -3.28 2.37
C GLU A 78 -15.56 -4.66 2.57
N LYS A 79 -14.77 -5.14 1.59
CA LYS A 79 -14.17 -6.48 1.59
C LYS A 79 -12.66 -6.50 1.57
N VAL A 80 -11.99 -5.34 1.52
CA VAL A 80 -10.52 -5.27 1.65
C VAL A 80 -10.17 -4.55 2.93
N ALA A 81 -9.37 -5.21 3.76
CA ALA A 81 -8.72 -4.59 4.90
C ALA A 81 -7.19 -4.65 4.72
N CYS A 82 -6.51 -3.59 5.12
CA CYS A 82 -5.05 -3.52 5.12
C CYS A 82 -4.58 -3.41 6.57
N TYR A 83 -3.74 -4.35 7.00
CA TYR A 83 -3.13 -4.41 8.31
C TYR A 83 -1.66 -4.11 8.19
N VAL A 84 -1.19 -3.05 8.85
CA VAL A 84 0.24 -2.73 8.95
C VAL A 84 0.74 -3.14 10.33
N LEU A 85 1.71 -4.04 10.34
CA LEU A 85 2.34 -4.60 11.53
C LEU A 85 3.74 -3.99 11.65
N ASP A 86 4.02 -3.29 12.74
CA ASP A 86 5.33 -2.68 13.01
C ASP A 86 6.00 -3.36 14.20
N ASP A 87 7.00 -4.20 13.94
CA ASP A 87 7.77 -4.89 14.97
C ASP A 87 8.71 -3.95 15.73
N GLY A 88 9.00 -2.76 15.19
CA GLY A 88 9.88 -1.77 15.81
C GLY A 88 9.19 -0.83 16.77
N ALA A 89 7.84 -0.84 16.82
CA ALA A 89 7.01 0.10 17.57
C ALA A 89 7.46 1.56 17.41
N ALA A 90 7.89 1.94 16.21
CA ALA A 90 8.54 3.22 15.98
C ALA A 90 7.50 4.34 15.75
N MET A 91 7.64 5.45 16.48
CA MET A 91 6.75 6.60 16.32
C MET A 91 6.75 7.14 14.87
N LEU A 92 7.91 7.10 14.19
CA LEU A 92 8.04 7.50 12.79
C LEU A 92 7.12 6.69 11.87
N THR A 93 7.01 5.37 12.05
CA THR A 93 6.11 4.52 11.26
C THR A 93 4.66 4.94 11.49
N PHE A 94 4.28 5.17 12.75
CA PHE A 94 2.94 5.60 13.13
C PHE A 94 2.55 6.95 12.49
N GLU A 95 3.41 7.97 12.63
CA GLU A 95 3.15 9.29 12.04
C GLU A 95 3.13 9.25 10.51
N ALA A 96 4.03 8.49 9.89
CA ALA A 96 4.05 8.30 8.45
C ALA A 96 2.75 7.64 7.93
N LEU A 97 2.21 6.65 8.65
CA LEU A 97 0.93 6.02 8.32
C LEU A 97 -0.25 6.97 8.52
N SER A 98 -0.20 7.84 9.53
CA SER A 98 -1.21 8.89 9.73
C SER A 98 -1.27 9.83 8.51
N GLU A 99 -0.13 10.38 8.09
CA GLU A 99 0.01 11.19 6.88
C GLU A 99 -0.42 10.45 5.60
N THR A 100 -0.07 9.16 5.53
CA THR A 100 -0.46 8.29 4.42
C THR A 100 -1.98 8.16 4.33
N SER A 101 -2.67 8.03 5.47
CA SER A 101 -4.13 7.92 5.51
C SER A 101 -4.81 9.18 4.98
N GLU A 102 -4.26 10.37 5.27
CA GLU A 102 -4.78 11.63 4.75
C GLU A 102 -4.61 11.75 3.23
N PHE A 103 -3.44 11.38 2.72
CA PHE A 103 -3.19 11.39 1.29
C PHE A 103 -4.03 10.34 0.55
N ALA A 104 -4.23 9.16 1.15
CA ALA A 104 -5.05 8.08 0.60
C ALA A 104 -6.49 8.53 0.30
N ARG A 105 -7.07 9.42 1.14
CA ARG A 105 -8.40 10.00 0.90
C ARG A 105 -8.52 10.75 -0.43
N LYS A 106 -7.40 11.26 -0.97
CA LYS A 106 -7.34 11.94 -2.27
C LYS A 106 -6.91 10.98 -3.39
N TRP A 107 -5.93 10.13 -3.10
CA TRP A 107 -5.33 9.20 -4.06
C TRP A 107 -6.27 8.08 -4.49
N VAL A 108 -6.98 7.46 -3.54
CA VAL A 108 -7.84 6.29 -3.82
C VAL A 108 -9.00 6.65 -4.76
N PRO A 109 -9.78 7.72 -4.53
CA PRO A 109 -10.83 8.12 -5.48
C PRO A 109 -10.27 8.45 -6.87
N PHE A 110 -9.12 9.13 -6.95
CA PHE A 110 -8.45 9.44 -8.22
C PHE A 110 -8.06 8.17 -8.98
N CYS A 111 -7.48 7.18 -8.29
CA CYS A 111 -7.11 5.90 -8.88
C CYS A 111 -8.31 5.15 -9.44
N LYS A 112 -9.39 5.05 -8.67
CA LYS A 112 -10.61 4.34 -9.07
C LYS A 112 -11.31 5.04 -10.22
N LYS A 113 -11.46 6.38 -10.15
CA LYS A 113 -12.13 7.19 -11.18
C LYS A 113 -11.48 7.09 -12.55
N PHE A 114 -10.15 7.08 -12.62
CA PHE A 114 -9.42 7.10 -13.89
C PHE A 114 -8.74 5.78 -14.26
N SER A 115 -8.93 4.72 -13.46
CA SER A 115 -8.30 3.41 -13.62
C SER A 115 -6.78 3.54 -13.74
N ILE A 116 -6.16 4.18 -12.75
CA ILE A 116 -4.73 4.49 -12.75
C ILE A 116 -3.90 3.23 -12.50
N GLU A 117 -2.89 3.01 -13.35
CA GLU A 117 -1.91 1.95 -13.16
C GLU A 117 -0.48 2.45 -13.46
N PRO A 118 0.51 2.11 -12.62
CA PRO A 118 0.41 1.39 -11.36
C PRO A 118 -0.26 2.23 -10.25
N ARG A 119 -0.78 1.55 -9.21
CA ARG A 119 -1.49 2.19 -8.09
C ARG A 119 -0.57 2.78 -7.01
N ALA A 120 0.73 2.48 -7.07
CA ALA A 120 1.74 3.11 -6.23
C ALA A 120 2.13 4.49 -6.81
N PRO A 121 1.90 5.61 -6.10
CA PRO A 121 2.09 6.95 -6.66
C PRO A 121 3.55 7.28 -7.03
N GLU A 122 4.54 6.84 -6.23
CA GLU A 122 5.96 7.06 -6.57
C GLU A 122 6.29 6.45 -7.93
N TRP A 123 5.83 5.22 -8.17
CA TRP A 123 6.10 4.51 -9.42
C TRP A 123 5.30 5.10 -10.57
N TYR A 124 4.03 5.43 -10.35
CA TYR A 124 3.18 6.05 -11.35
C TYR A 124 3.74 7.39 -11.84
N PHE A 125 4.13 8.28 -10.93
CA PHE A 125 4.66 9.60 -11.29
C PHE A 125 6.11 9.57 -11.80
N ALA A 126 6.86 8.51 -11.52
CA ALA A 126 8.21 8.30 -12.06
C ALA A 126 8.23 7.76 -13.50
N GLN A 127 7.10 7.25 -14.02
CA GLN A 127 7.03 6.76 -15.39
C GLN A 127 7.29 7.88 -16.41
N LYS A 128 8.15 7.58 -17.39
CA LYS A 128 8.45 8.46 -18.53
C LYS A 128 7.52 8.23 -19.73
N VAL A 129 6.48 7.40 -19.56
CA VAL A 129 5.52 7.04 -20.61
C VAL A 129 4.53 8.19 -20.83
N ASP A 130 4.01 8.31 -22.05
CA ASP A 130 2.94 9.26 -22.36
C ASP A 130 1.65 8.88 -21.60
N TYR A 131 1.41 9.59 -20.50
CA TYR A 131 0.24 9.43 -19.63
C TYR A 131 -1.05 10.00 -20.23
N LEU A 132 -0.99 10.63 -21.41
CA LEU A 132 -2.17 11.08 -22.16
C LEU A 132 -2.60 10.07 -23.23
N LYS A 133 -1.81 9.01 -23.44
CA LYS A 133 -2.18 7.92 -24.33
C LYS A 133 -3.51 7.34 -23.85
N ASP A 134 -4.54 7.48 -24.68
CA ASP A 134 -5.92 7.03 -24.44
C ASP A 134 -6.74 7.82 -23.39
N LYS A 135 -6.21 8.90 -22.80
CA LYS A 135 -6.89 9.72 -21.78
C LYS A 135 -6.97 11.19 -22.20
N VAL A 136 -8.00 11.53 -22.98
CA VAL A 136 -8.21 12.88 -23.56
C VAL A 136 -9.13 13.79 -22.72
N ASP A 137 -9.55 13.35 -21.54
CA ASP A 137 -10.47 14.11 -20.68
C ASP A 137 -9.75 15.32 -20.02
N ALA A 138 -10.26 16.52 -20.27
CA ALA A 138 -9.74 17.76 -19.67
C ALA A 138 -9.77 17.72 -18.13
N THR A 139 -10.74 17.02 -17.55
CA THR A 139 -10.91 16.80 -16.11
C THR A 139 -9.76 15.97 -15.56
N PHE A 140 -9.35 14.90 -16.27
CA PHE A 140 -8.21 14.07 -15.89
C PHE A 140 -6.92 14.88 -15.81
N ILE A 141 -6.67 15.73 -16.83
CA ILE A 141 -5.45 16.54 -16.88
C ILE A 141 -5.38 17.50 -15.67
N LYS A 142 -6.50 18.14 -15.32
CA LYS A 142 -6.59 19.07 -14.18
C LYS A 142 -6.41 18.33 -12.86
N GLU A 143 -7.14 17.24 -12.64
CA GLU A 143 -7.09 16.45 -11.40
C GLU A 143 -5.73 15.79 -11.21
N ARG A 144 -5.15 15.19 -12.26
CA ARG A 144 -3.80 14.58 -12.20
C ARG A 144 -2.74 15.59 -11.79
N ARG A 145 -2.77 16.83 -12.31
CA ARG A 145 -1.83 17.88 -11.90
C ARG A 145 -2.02 18.27 -10.43
N ALA A 146 -3.25 18.30 -9.94
CA ALA A 146 -3.55 18.57 -8.54
C ALA A 146 -3.01 17.46 -7.64
N ILE A 147 -3.33 16.20 -7.95
CA ILE A 147 -2.87 15.03 -7.21
C ILE A 147 -1.34 14.91 -7.24
N LYS A 148 -0.68 15.24 -8.36
CA LYS A 148 0.79 15.28 -8.42
C LYS A 148 1.37 16.29 -7.42
N ARG A 149 0.79 17.49 -7.31
CA ARG A 149 1.24 18.50 -6.33
C ARG A 149 1.02 18.01 -4.91
N ASP A 150 -0.16 17.48 -4.62
CA ASP A 150 -0.50 16.93 -3.31
C ASP A 150 0.44 15.76 -2.91
N TYR A 151 0.87 14.95 -3.89
CA TYR A 151 1.82 13.86 -3.67
C TYR A 151 3.23 14.38 -3.35
N GLU A 152 3.71 15.41 -4.05
CA GLU A 152 5.01 16.02 -3.71
C GLU A 152 4.98 16.69 -2.33
N GLU A 153 3.87 17.35 -1.96
CA GLU A 153 3.69 17.88 -0.61
C GLU A 153 3.68 16.78 0.46
N PHE A 154 3.00 15.65 0.16
CA PHE A 154 3.03 14.46 1.02
C PHE A 154 4.47 13.93 1.20
N LYS A 155 5.25 13.81 0.12
CA LYS A 155 6.67 13.41 0.19
C LYS A 155 7.48 14.35 1.08
N VAL A 156 7.26 15.66 0.98
CA VAL A 156 7.93 16.65 1.83
C VAL A 156 7.58 16.44 3.31
N ARG A 157 6.31 16.19 3.64
CA ARG A 157 5.90 15.91 5.03
C ARG A 157 6.53 14.64 5.57
N ILE A 158 6.52 13.54 4.80
CA ILE A 158 7.20 12.29 5.19
C ILE A 158 8.70 12.52 5.42
N ASN A 159 9.37 13.25 4.51
CA ASN A 159 10.79 13.56 4.67
C ASN A 159 11.08 14.41 5.91
N ALA A 160 10.18 15.33 6.27
CA ALA A 160 10.30 16.10 7.50
C ALA A 160 10.19 15.21 8.74
N LEU A 161 9.25 14.26 8.77
CA LEU A 161 9.14 13.27 9.85
C LEU A 161 10.40 12.42 9.98
N VAL A 162 10.93 11.92 8.85
CA VAL A 162 12.18 11.14 8.82
C VAL A 162 13.35 11.95 9.38
N ALA A 163 13.45 13.23 9.01
CA ALA A 163 14.52 14.10 9.52
C ALA A 163 14.37 14.39 11.03
N MET A 164 13.14 14.55 11.54
CA MET A 164 12.87 14.71 12.97
C MET A 164 13.21 13.45 13.76
N ALA A 165 12.86 12.28 13.22
CA ALA A 165 13.10 10.97 13.84
C ALA A 165 14.59 10.63 14.06
N GLN A 166 15.51 11.28 13.32
CA GLN A 166 16.96 11.09 13.52
C GLN A 166 17.45 11.62 14.87
N LYS A 167 16.72 12.53 15.51
CA LYS A 167 17.06 13.11 16.81
C LYS A 167 16.08 12.63 17.85
N VAL A 168 16.39 11.48 18.45
CA VAL A 168 15.59 10.93 19.56
C VAL A 168 15.65 11.90 20.75
N PRO A 169 14.50 12.36 21.29
CA PRO A 169 14.48 13.21 22.48
C PRO A 169 15.04 12.47 23.71
N GLU A 170 15.70 13.19 24.62
CA GLU A 170 16.26 12.58 25.86
C GLU A 170 15.16 11.97 26.74
N ASP A 171 14.00 12.62 26.82
CA ASP A 171 12.85 12.16 27.60
C ASP A 171 11.99 11.12 26.85
N GLY A 172 12.41 10.71 25.64
CA GLY A 172 11.67 9.83 24.75
C GLY A 172 10.65 10.55 23.88
N TRP A 173 9.98 9.78 23.03
CA TRP A 173 8.95 10.29 22.13
C TRP A 173 7.66 10.58 22.88
N THR A 174 6.93 11.58 22.40
CA THR A 174 5.65 12.05 22.97
C THR A 174 4.64 12.19 21.83
N MET A 175 3.41 11.72 22.05
CA MET A 175 2.30 11.86 21.11
C MET A 175 1.82 13.32 21.02
N GLN A 176 1.01 13.64 20.01
CA GLN A 176 0.47 14.99 19.80
C GLN A 176 -0.41 15.49 20.96
N ASP A 177 -1.00 14.59 21.74
CA ASP A 177 -1.80 14.91 22.92
C ASP A 177 -0.96 15.14 24.19
N GLY A 178 0.37 15.05 24.08
CA GLY A 178 1.31 15.25 25.18
C GLY A 178 1.57 13.99 26.02
N THR A 179 0.99 12.84 25.68
CA THR A 179 1.26 11.58 26.38
C THR A 179 2.56 10.91 25.89
N PRO A 180 3.30 10.18 26.74
CA PRO A 180 4.52 9.49 26.32
C PRO A 180 4.19 8.38 25.32
N TRP A 181 5.03 8.21 24.29
CA TRP A 181 4.89 7.14 23.31
C TRP A 181 5.06 5.78 24.00
N PRO A 182 4.08 4.86 23.92
CA PRO A 182 4.18 3.57 24.62
C PRO A 182 5.32 2.69 24.09
N GLY A 183 5.74 2.87 22.84
CA GLY A 183 6.85 2.16 22.22
C GLY A 183 8.24 2.74 22.48
N ASN A 184 8.42 3.62 23.48
CA ASN A 184 9.73 4.21 23.79
C ASN A 184 10.80 3.16 24.15
N ASN A 185 10.40 2.03 24.74
CA ASN A 185 11.28 0.89 24.98
C ASN A 185 10.90 -0.28 24.06
N VAL A 186 11.64 -0.45 22.96
CA VAL A 186 11.41 -1.50 21.95
C VAL A 186 11.45 -2.93 22.51
N ARG A 187 12.10 -3.15 23.67
CA ARG A 187 12.17 -4.49 24.30
C ARG A 187 11.05 -4.78 25.29
N ASP A 188 10.37 -3.74 25.77
CA ASP A 188 9.35 -3.83 26.81
C ASP A 188 8.35 -2.68 26.62
N HIS A 189 7.40 -2.91 25.71
CA HIS A 189 6.29 -2.00 25.43
C HIS A 189 4.98 -2.78 25.33
N PRO A 190 3.84 -2.15 25.66
CA PRO A 190 2.54 -2.78 25.44
C PRO A 190 2.24 -2.91 23.94
N GLY A 191 1.36 -3.86 23.60
CA GLY A 191 0.75 -3.91 22.27
C GLY A 191 -0.19 -2.72 22.06
N MET A 192 -0.13 -2.10 20.88
CA MET A 192 -0.98 -0.99 20.48
C MET A 192 -1.74 -1.35 19.21
N ILE A 193 -3.03 -1.04 19.15
CA ILE A 193 -3.85 -1.22 17.96
C ILE A 193 -4.51 0.11 17.65
N GLN A 194 -4.27 0.63 16.45
CA GLN A 194 -4.91 1.83 15.93
C GLN A 194 -5.71 1.49 14.68
N VAL A 195 -6.94 2.00 14.59
CA VAL A 195 -7.80 1.83 13.42
C VAL A 195 -7.87 3.16 12.66
N GLY A 196 -7.32 3.18 11.45
CA GLY A 196 -7.55 4.26 10.49
C GLY A 196 -8.71 3.88 9.56
N SER A 197 -9.68 4.77 9.36
CA SER A 197 -10.76 4.55 8.39
C SER A 197 -10.75 5.63 7.31
N ILE A 198 -10.79 5.19 6.05
CA ILE A 198 -10.95 6.06 4.89
C ILE A 198 -12.39 5.92 4.43
N LYS A 199 -13.22 6.92 4.71
CA LYS A 199 -14.57 6.97 4.14
C LYS A 199 -14.48 7.32 2.66
N LEU A 200 -14.66 6.33 1.81
CA LEU A 200 -14.82 6.49 0.37
C LEU A 200 -16.31 6.60 0.08
N TYR A 201 -16.75 7.74 -0.45
CA TYR A 201 -18.12 7.88 -0.94
C TYR A 201 -18.21 7.21 -2.31
N PRO A 202 -19.25 6.41 -2.59
CA PRO A 202 -19.47 5.90 -3.93
C PRO A 202 -19.64 7.08 -4.87
N VAL A 203 -18.85 7.11 -5.95
CA VAL A 203 -19.10 7.99 -7.08
C VAL A 203 -20.42 7.52 -7.66
N GLN A 204 -21.47 8.33 -7.56
CA GLN A 204 -22.70 8.07 -8.30
C GLN A 204 -22.33 8.07 -9.78
N ASN A 205 -22.43 6.90 -10.43
CA ASN A 205 -22.48 6.84 -11.88
C ASN A 205 -23.79 7.51 -12.29
N GLU A 206 -23.74 8.82 -12.56
CA GLU A 206 -24.77 9.50 -13.33
C GLU A 206 -24.69 8.94 -14.76
N LEU A 207 -25.65 8.07 -15.11
CA LEU A 207 -26.07 7.81 -16.48
C LEU A 207 -27.12 8.86 -16.88
#